data_AF-A0A1H8UWZ1-F1
#
_entry.id   AF-A0A1H8UWZ1-F1
#
_cell.length_a   1.000
_cell.length_b   1.000
_cell.length_c   1.000
_cell.angle_alpha   90.00
_cell.angle_beta   90.00
_cell.angle_gamma   90.00
#
_symmetry.space_group_name_H-M   'P 1'
#
loop_
_entity.id
_entity.type
_entity.pdbx_description
1 polymer ?
#
loop_
_entity_poly.entity_id
_entity_poly.type
_entity_poly.pdbx_seq_one_letter_code
_entity_poly.pdbx_strand_id
1 'polypeptide(L)'
;MAHPKSTRSGTMTRRGMLSAVSAMSVLALTHTPSRAFAANLDVDAFLSLSQNLVGQDDLSKDIAAAMLDAFSVTGQKEAISALADGKNDDAIANEIVATWYTGVSPDPDDLDVITYTDALMWQAMDYTKPLAYCGGAMGYWAEPPGA
;
A
#
# COMPACT_ATOMS: atom_id res chain seq x y z
N MET A 1 -7.50 -60.42 71.62
CA MET A 1 -6.88 -59.13 71.95
C MET A 1 -6.42 -58.49 70.65
N ALA A 2 -7.08 -57.43 70.20
CA ALA A 2 -6.81 -56.77 68.91
C ALA A 2 -6.11 -55.43 69.17
N HIS A 3 -5.00 -55.16 68.48
CA HIS A 3 -4.30 -53.87 68.51
C HIS A 3 -4.77 -52.99 67.35
N PRO A 4 -5.10 -51.70 67.59
CA PRO A 4 -5.42 -50.77 66.51
C PRO A 4 -4.14 -50.30 65.80
N LYS A 5 -4.19 -50.21 64.47
CA LYS A 5 -3.16 -49.57 63.64
C LYS A 5 -3.37 -48.05 63.65
N SER A 6 -2.34 -47.30 64.02
CA SER A 6 -2.32 -45.83 63.99
C SER A 6 -1.94 -45.32 62.60
N THR A 7 -2.87 -44.64 61.92
CA THR A 7 -2.62 -43.93 60.66
C THR A 7 -1.95 -42.58 60.94
N ARG A 8 -0.76 -42.32 60.38
CA ARG A 8 -0.07 -41.04 60.49
C ARG A 8 -0.60 -40.09 59.39
N SER A 9 -1.27 -39.02 59.78
CA SER A 9 -1.65 -37.93 58.88
C SER A 9 -0.42 -37.05 58.62
N GLY A 10 -0.03 -36.92 57.34
CA GLY A 10 1.12 -36.10 56.93
C GLY A 10 0.78 -34.62 56.94
N THR A 11 1.46 -33.84 57.78
CA THR A 11 1.35 -32.38 57.79
C THR A 11 2.17 -31.79 56.64
N MET A 12 1.49 -31.25 55.61
CA MET A 12 2.14 -30.41 54.60
C MET A 12 2.67 -29.15 55.28
N THR A 13 3.99 -28.94 55.24
CA THR A 13 4.62 -27.74 55.79
C THR A 13 4.65 -26.62 54.76
N ARG A 14 4.51 -25.37 55.22
CA ARG A 14 4.54 -24.14 54.39
C ARG A 14 5.73 -24.03 53.43
N ARG A 15 6.84 -24.73 53.69
CA ARG A 15 8.00 -24.82 52.80
C ARG A 15 7.74 -25.62 51.52
N GLY A 16 6.87 -26.63 51.55
CA GLY A 16 6.48 -27.40 50.35
C GLY A 16 5.63 -26.59 49.37
N MET A 17 4.92 -25.56 49.85
CA MET A 17 4.06 -24.72 49.03
C MET A 17 4.86 -23.66 48.23
N LEU A 18 6.08 -23.32 48.65
CA LEU A 18 6.92 -22.28 48.02
C LEU A 18 7.90 -22.81 46.95
N SER A 19 8.04 -24.13 46.79
CA SER A 19 8.95 -24.71 45.78
C SER A 19 8.29 -25.04 44.43
N ALA A 20 7.01 -24.69 44.23
CA ALA A 20 6.23 -25.12 43.06
C ALA A 20 6.01 -24.04 41.98
N VAL A 21 6.67 -22.87 42.04
CA VAL A 21 6.34 -21.72 41.16
C VAL A 21 7.48 -21.30 40.20
N SER A 22 8.60 -22.01 40.15
CA SER A 22 9.77 -21.58 39.38
C SER A 22 10.02 -22.43 38.13
N ALA A 23 9.16 -22.34 37.11
CA ALA A 23 9.46 -22.83 35.75
C ALA A 23 8.52 -22.31 34.64
N MET A 24 8.20 -21.01 34.56
CA MET A 24 7.51 -20.45 33.36
C MET A 24 7.87 -18.98 33.13
N SER A 25 9.09 -18.66 32.69
CA SER A 25 9.43 -17.27 32.36
C SER A 25 10.63 -17.08 31.43
N VAL A 26 10.72 -17.82 30.31
CA VAL A 26 11.62 -17.45 29.19
C VAL A 26 11.04 -17.87 27.83
N LEU A 27 9.93 -17.25 27.42
CA LEU A 27 9.45 -17.31 26.02
C LEU A 27 8.65 -16.03 25.69
N ALA A 28 9.28 -14.86 25.88
CA ALA A 28 8.63 -13.57 25.61
C ALA A 28 9.53 -12.57 24.86
N LEU A 29 10.59 -13.02 24.18
CA LEU A 29 11.48 -12.13 23.41
C LEU A 29 11.76 -12.58 21.97
N THR A 30 10.82 -13.27 21.34
CA THR A 30 10.83 -13.47 19.88
C THR A 30 9.62 -12.79 19.25
N HIS A 31 9.41 -11.50 19.56
CA HIS A 31 8.64 -10.62 18.68
C HIS A 31 9.61 -9.91 17.74
N THR A 32 10.31 -10.69 16.91
CA THR A 32 10.84 -10.17 15.66
C THR A 32 9.62 -9.95 14.74
N PRO A 33 9.36 -8.74 14.24
CA PRO A 33 8.39 -8.57 13.18
C PRO A 33 8.97 -9.21 11.91
N SER A 34 8.75 -10.51 11.75
CA SER A 34 8.94 -11.20 10.48
C SER A 34 7.76 -10.84 9.59
N ARG A 35 7.78 -9.62 9.05
CA ARG A 35 7.07 -9.31 7.81
C ARG A 35 8.08 -8.83 6.78
N ALA A 36 8.99 -9.73 6.43
CA ALA A 36 9.54 -9.74 5.08
C ALA A 36 8.52 -10.51 4.21
N PHE A 37 7.35 -9.90 3.98
CA PHE A 37 6.61 -10.26 2.79
C PHE A 37 7.36 -9.56 1.66
N ALA A 38 7.86 -10.33 0.70
CA ALA A 38 7.93 -9.81 -0.65
C ALA A 38 6.47 -9.54 -1.04
N ALA A 39 5.95 -8.37 -0.66
CA ALA A 39 4.66 -7.91 -1.10
C ALA A 39 4.82 -7.81 -2.62
N ASN A 40 4.28 -8.80 -3.33
CA ASN A 40 4.10 -8.64 -4.76
C ASN A 40 3.09 -7.50 -4.89
N LEU A 41 3.60 -6.29 -5.16
CA LEU A 41 2.79 -5.16 -5.53
C LEU A 41 1.92 -5.60 -6.71
N ASP A 42 0.63 -5.78 -6.44
CA ASP A 42 -0.37 -6.11 -7.45
C ASP A 42 -1.06 -4.82 -7.90
N VAL A 43 -1.89 -4.96 -8.94
CA VAL A 43 -2.59 -3.82 -9.55
C VAL A 43 -3.53 -3.16 -8.55
N ASP A 44 -4.16 -3.91 -7.65
CA ASP A 44 -5.12 -3.36 -6.68
C ASP A 44 -4.42 -2.53 -5.60
N ALA A 45 -3.25 -2.98 -5.12
CA ALA A 45 -2.41 -2.22 -4.20
C ALA A 45 -1.85 -0.97 -4.87
N PHE A 46 -1.37 -1.06 -6.12
CA PHE A 46 -0.89 0.10 -6.88
C PHE A 46 -2.00 1.12 -7.17
N LEU A 47 -3.20 0.65 -7.53
CA LEU A 47 -4.37 1.48 -7.74
C LEU A 47 -4.76 2.21 -6.46
N SER A 48 -4.80 1.51 -5.33
CA SER A 48 -5.11 2.10 -4.02
C SER A 48 -4.08 3.16 -3.61
N LEU A 49 -2.80 2.88 -3.82
CA LEU A 49 -1.73 3.86 -3.62
C LEU A 49 -1.94 5.10 -4.51
N SER A 50 -2.20 4.87 -5.80
CA SER A 50 -2.42 5.93 -6.78
C SER A 50 -3.59 6.82 -6.39
N GLN A 51 -4.74 6.25 -6.02
CA GLN A 51 -5.93 6.97 -5.57
C GLN A 51 -5.61 7.89 -4.38
N ASN A 52 -4.85 7.38 -3.40
CA ASN A 52 -4.41 8.16 -2.24
C ASN A 52 -3.46 9.31 -2.63
N LEU A 53 -2.51 9.07 -3.53
CA LEU A 53 -1.54 10.07 -3.96
C LEU A 53 -2.18 11.21 -4.78
N VAL A 54 -3.11 10.87 -5.68
CA VAL A 54 -3.77 11.87 -6.54
C VAL A 54 -5.01 12.49 -5.89
N GLY A 55 -5.59 11.85 -4.87
CA GLY A 55 -6.81 12.30 -4.19
C GLY A 55 -8.10 12.04 -4.96
N GLN A 56 -8.15 10.99 -5.80
CA GLN A 56 -9.32 10.61 -6.61
C GLN A 56 -9.58 9.11 -6.47
N ASP A 57 -10.83 8.74 -6.17
CA ASP A 57 -11.20 7.34 -5.91
C ASP A 57 -11.54 6.56 -7.20
N ASP A 58 -11.88 7.26 -8.29
CA ASP A 58 -12.36 6.63 -9.54
C ASP A 58 -11.26 6.56 -10.62
N LEU A 59 -10.09 6.03 -10.25
CA LEU A 59 -9.01 5.76 -11.20
C LEU A 59 -9.24 4.45 -11.95
N SER A 60 -8.92 4.44 -13.24
CA SER A 60 -9.07 3.24 -14.08
C SER A 60 -8.08 2.15 -13.70
N LYS A 61 -8.60 0.95 -13.41
CA LYS A 61 -7.79 -0.24 -13.09
C LYS A 61 -6.92 -0.68 -14.27
N ASP A 62 -7.40 -0.53 -15.50
CA ASP A 62 -6.64 -0.92 -16.70
C ASP A 62 -5.45 0.01 -16.93
N ILE A 63 -5.64 1.32 -16.73
CA ILE A 63 -4.55 2.30 -16.79
C ILE A 63 -3.54 2.06 -15.66
N ALA A 64 -4.02 1.78 -14.45
CA ALA A 64 -3.16 1.44 -13.32
C ALA A 64 -2.31 0.18 -13.59
N ALA A 65 -2.89 -0.84 -14.24
CA ALA A 65 -2.16 -2.04 -14.65
C ALA A 65 -1.05 -1.71 -15.65
N ALA A 66 -1.35 -0.92 -16.68
CA ALA A 66 -0.36 -0.50 -17.67
C ALA A 66 0.78 0.34 -17.05
N MET A 67 0.45 1.28 -16.15
CA MET A 67 1.46 2.05 -15.41
C MET A 67 2.34 1.18 -14.53
N LEU A 68 1.75 0.22 -13.80
CA LEU A 68 2.53 -0.69 -12.96
C LEU A 68 3.48 -1.56 -13.80
N ASP A 69 3.07 -1.97 -15.00
CA ASP A 69 3.91 -2.73 -15.92
C ASP A 69 5.09 -1.87 -16.40
N ALA A 70 4.83 -0.61 -16.80
CA ALA A 70 5.87 0.33 -17.19
C ALA A 70 6.87 0.63 -16.05
N PHE A 71 6.39 0.86 -14.83
CA PHE A 71 7.25 1.00 -13.64
C PHE A 71 8.04 -0.27 -13.29
N SER A 72 7.53 -1.44 -13.69
CA SER A 72 8.25 -2.71 -13.49
C SER A 72 9.43 -2.82 -14.45
N VAL A 73 9.31 -2.29 -15.68
CA VAL A 73 10.41 -2.24 -16.66
C VAL A 73 11.55 -1.34 -16.18
N THR A 74 11.24 -0.22 -15.52
CA THR A 74 12.25 0.69 -14.96
C THR A 74 12.92 0.18 -13.68
N GLY A 75 12.48 -0.97 -13.15
CA GLY A 75 13.03 -1.55 -11.92
C GLY A 75 12.61 -0.81 -10.65
N GLN A 76 11.53 -0.03 -10.69
CA GLN A 76 11.05 0.76 -9.54
C GLN A 76 10.03 0.02 -8.66
N LYS A 77 9.66 -1.22 -9.00
CA LYS A 77 8.60 -1.98 -8.33
C LYS A 77 8.80 -2.10 -6.81
N GLU A 78 10.02 -2.33 -6.36
CA GLU A 78 10.35 -2.44 -4.93
C GLU A 78 10.19 -1.11 -4.20
N ALA A 79 10.53 0.01 -4.85
CA ALA A 79 10.38 1.34 -4.28
C ALA A 79 8.89 1.71 -4.16
N ILE A 80 8.09 1.38 -5.17
CA ILE A 80 6.64 1.60 -5.15
C ILE A 80 5.98 0.70 -4.09
N SER A 81 6.40 -0.56 -3.96
CA SER A 81 5.92 -1.44 -2.89
C SER A 81 6.25 -0.87 -1.51
N ALA A 82 7.46 -0.35 -1.32
CA ALA A 82 7.87 0.31 -0.09
C ALA A 82 7.01 1.54 0.23
N LEU A 83 6.69 2.34 -0.79
CA LEU A 83 5.79 3.50 -0.69
C LEU A 83 4.36 3.07 -0.31
N ALA A 84 3.83 2.00 -0.92
CA ALA A 84 2.53 1.42 -0.58
C ALA A 84 2.46 0.92 0.88
N ASP A 85 3.58 0.43 1.41
CA ASP A 85 3.72 0.02 2.82
C ASP A 85 3.87 1.21 3.80
N GLY A 86 3.82 2.45 3.31
CA GLY A 86 3.84 3.67 4.11
C GLY A 86 5.24 4.22 4.39
N LYS A 87 6.27 3.79 3.66
CA LYS A 87 7.55 4.51 3.65
C LYS A 87 7.42 5.78 2.82
N ASN A 88 8.10 6.85 3.24
CA ASN A 88 8.11 8.08 2.47
C ASN A 88 9.16 7.99 1.36
N ASP A 89 8.73 8.23 0.12
CA ASP A 89 9.58 8.43 -1.04
C ASP A 89 8.90 9.45 -1.95
N ASP A 90 9.21 10.74 -1.73
CA ASP A 90 8.57 11.83 -2.46
C ASP A 90 8.93 11.80 -3.95
N ALA A 91 10.08 11.24 -4.32
CA ALA A 91 10.48 11.15 -5.72
C ALA A 91 9.57 10.17 -6.47
N ILE A 92 9.42 8.94 -5.96
CA ILE A 92 8.54 7.93 -6.54
C ILE A 92 7.07 8.36 -6.47
N ALA A 93 6.64 8.98 -5.36
CA ALA A 93 5.29 9.49 -5.23
C ALA A 93 4.98 10.55 -6.31
N ASN A 94 5.89 11.52 -6.51
CA ASN A 94 5.72 12.54 -7.54
C ASN A 94 5.79 11.96 -8.95
N GLU A 95 6.61 10.94 -9.19
CA GLU A 95 6.68 10.25 -10.48
C GLU A 95 5.36 9.54 -10.80
N ILE A 96 4.78 8.79 -9.84
CA ILE A 96 3.44 8.17 -10.01
C ILE A 96 2.39 9.24 -10.33
N VAL A 97 2.37 10.35 -9.58
CA VAL A 97 1.42 11.46 -9.83
C VAL A 97 1.64 12.06 -11.22
N ALA A 98 2.89 12.29 -11.63
CA ALA A 98 3.22 12.82 -12.95
C ALA A 98 2.76 11.87 -14.06
N THR A 99 2.97 10.57 -13.92
CA THR A 99 2.50 9.54 -14.86
C THR A 99 0.98 9.57 -14.99
N TRP A 100 0.21 9.72 -13.89
CA TRP A 100 -1.25 9.86 -13.95
C TRP A 100 -1.73 11.15 -14.63
N TYR A 101 -1.10 12.28 -14.31
CA TYR A 101 -1.50 13.57 -14.88
C TYR A 101 -1.12 13.72 -16.34
N THR A 102 0.00 13.13 -16.75
CA THR A 102 0.50 13.23 -18.13
C THR A 102 0.03 12.10 -19.03
N GLY A 103 -0.22 10.92 -18.45
CA GLY A 103 -0.48 9.69 -19.19
C GLY A 103 0.74 9.16 -19.97
N VAL A 104 1.93 9.71 -19.73
CA VAL A 104 3.20 9.33 -20.38
C VAL A 104 3.87 8.21 -19.58
N SER A 105 4.54 7.28 -20.27
CA SER A 105 5.31 6.21 -19.63
C SER A 105 6.40 6.78 -18.70
N PRO A 106 6.61 6.22 -17.49
CA PRO A 106 7.74 6.57 -16.63
C PRO A 106 9.08 6.04 -17.14
N ASP A 107 9.07 5.14 -18.14
CA ASP A 107 10.29 4.64 -18.77
C ASP A 107 10.87 5.71 -19.74
N PRO A 108 12.08 6.25 -19.48
CA PRO A 108 12.66 7.30 -20.33
C PRO A 108 13.06 6.80 -21.72
N ASP A 109 13.20 5.47 -21.91
CA ASP A 109 13.52 4.85 -23.19
C ASP A 109 12.25 4.45 -23.97
N ASP A 110 11.08 4.61 -23.36
CA ASP A 110 9.78 4.34 -23.95
C ASP A 110 9.18 5.62 -24.59
N LEU A 111 8.65 5.48 -25.79
CA LEU A 111 7.96 6.57 -26.50
C LEU A 111 6.44 6.44 -26.43
N ASP A 112 5.94 5.45 -25.70
CA ASP A 112 4.53 5.16 -25.60
C ASP A 112 3.79 6.10 -24.64
N VAL A 113 2.54 6.37 -25.01
CA VAL A 113 1.57 7.08 -24.19
C VAL A 113 0.62 6.05 -23.62
N ILE A 114 0.63 5.90 -22.29
CA ILE A 114 -0.24 4.95 -21.57
C ILE A 114 -1.70 5.35 -21.74
N THR A 115 -2.01 6.64 -21.59
CA THR A 115 -3.31 7.20 -21.92
C THR A 115 -3.16 8.64 -22.39
N TYR A 116 -4.00 9.05 -23.34
CA TYR A 116 -4.00 10.42 -23.83
C TYR A 116 -5.22 11.20 -23.35
N THR A 117 -6.42 10.69 -23.65
CA THR A 117 -7.68 11.37 -23.32
C THR A 117 -8.06 11.26 -21.85
N ASP A 118 -7.61 10.21 -21.16
CA ASP A 118 -7.97 9.97 -19.75
C ASP A 118 -6.93 10.49 -18.77
N ALA A 119 -5.84 11.10 -19.27
CA ALA A 119 -4.82 11.71 -18.41
C ALA A 119 -5.45 12.77 -17.48
N LEU A 120 -5.08 12.75 -16.20
CA LEU A 120 -5.78 13.54 -15.19
C LEU A 120 -5.68 15.05 -15.40
N MET A 121 -4.65 15.53 -16.13
CA MET A 121 -4.57 16.95 -16.48
C MET A 121 -5.82 17.44 -17.21
N TRP A 122 -6.42 16.60 -18.06
CA TRP A 122 -7.60 16.98 -18.85
C TRP A 122 -8.86 16.98 -18.00
N GLN A 123 -8.93 16.15 -16.97
CA GLN A 123 -10.05 16.13 -16.02
C GLN A 123 -10.00 17.34 -15.09
N ALA A 124 -8.80 17.83 -14.78
CA ALA A 124 -8.58 19.00 -13.93
C ALA A 124 -8.90 20.34 -14.63
N MET A 125 -9.09 20.36 -15.94
CA MET A 125 -9.32 21.56 -16.73
C MET A 125 -10.73 21.56 -17.32
N ASP A 126 -11.57 22.52 -16.91
CA ASP A 126 -12.94 22.67 -17.39
C ASP A 126 -13.08 23.53 -18.66
N TYR A 127 -12.01 24.23 -19.03
CA TYR A 127 -12.00 25.22 -20.10
C TYR A 127 -11.33 24.76 -21.39
N THR A 128 -10.65 23.62 -21.35
CA THR A 128 -9.93 23.07 -22.50
C THR A 128 -10.07 21.56 -22.55
N LYS A 129 -9.40 20.96 -23.52
CA LYS A 129 -9.51 19.55 -23.86
C LYS A 129 -8.21 19.04 -24.48
N PRO A 130 -8.04 17.71 -24.62
CA PRO A 130 -6.95 17.13 -25.38
C PRO A 130 -6.89 17.63 -26.84
N LEU A 131 -5.69 17.82 -27.39
CA LEU A 131 -5.54 18.16 -28.81
C LEU A 131 -6.24 17.09 -29.67
N ALA A 132 -6.75 17.50 -30.83
CA ALA A 132 -7.56 16.65 -31.72
C ALA A 132 -8.89 16.10 -31.18
N TYR A 133 -9.32 16.43 -29.94
CA TYR A 133 -10.67 16.11 -29.44
C TYR A 133 -11.66 17.27 -29.67
N CYS A 134 -12.94 17.05 -29.98
CA CYS A 134 -13.91 18.16 -30.06
C CYS A 134 -14.41 18.52 -28.66
N GLY A 135 -14.12 19.73 -28.17
CA GLY A 135 -14.48 20.18 -26.80
C GLY A 135 -15.93 20.62 -26.60
N GLY A 136 -16.79 20.44 -27.59
CA GLY A 136 -18.19 20.87 -27.54
C GLY A 136 -18.63 21.55 -28.84
N ALA A 137 -19.57 22.49 -28.71
CA ALA A 137 -20.03 23.29 -29.85
C ALA A 137 -18.89 24.17 -30.41
N MET A 138 -18.95 24.45 -31.71
CA MET A 138 -17.99 25.37 -32.35
C MET A 138 -18.04 26.74 -31.66
N GLY A 139 -16.88 27.25 -31.27
CA GLY A 139 -16.76 28.52 -30.55
C GLY A 139 -16.86 28.41 -29.02
N TYR A 140 -16.85 27.21 -28.42
CA TYR A 140 -16.87 27.06 -26.95
C TYR A 140 -15.71 27.78 -26.24
N TRP A 141 -14.61 28.01 -26.96
CA TRP A 141 -13.41 28.72 -26.50
C TRP A 141 -13.50 30.25 -26.59
N ALA A 142 -14.61 30.81 -27.10
CA ALA A 142 -14.73 32.25 -27.34
C ALA A 142 -14.93 33.06 -26.05
N GLU A 143 -15.58 32.47 -25.06
CA GLU A 143 -15.82 33.09 -23.76
C GLU A 143 -14.71 32.70 -22.77
N PRO A 144 -14.38 33.58 -21.80
CA PRO A 144 -13.46 33.23 -20.74
C PRO A 144 -14.00 32.07 -19.88
N PRO A 145 -13.12 31.26 -19.26
CA PRO A 145 -13.53 30.23 -18.30
C PRO A 145 -14.39 30.79 -17.17
N GLY A 146 -15.23 29.93 -16.58
CA GLY A 146 -15.91 30.25 -15.32
C GLY A 146 -14.93 30.61 -14.21
N ALA A 147 -15.37 31.41 -13.25
CA ALA A 147 -14.61 31.74 -12.04
C ALA A 147 -14.86 30.72 -10.92
#